data_AF-E3CC91-F1
#
_entry.id   AF-E3CC91-F1
#
_cell.length_a   1.000
_cell.length_b   1.000
_cell.length_c   1.000
_cell.angle_alpha   90.00
_cell.angle_beta   90.00
_cell.angle_gamma   90.00
#
_symmetry.space_group_name_H-M   'P 1'
#
loop_
_entity.id
_entity.type
_entity.pdbx_description
1 polymer ?
#
loop_
_entity_poly.entity_id
_entity_poly.type
_entity_poly.pdbx_seq_one_letter_code
_entity_poly.pdbx_strand_id
1 'polypeptide(L)'
;MTLLSNGPNFHSENFDAVNRILEIQIKEDYQKRLERKDLTYQDEEDIKTEIRNREYYIKEIEKIKNQYFLAKKEYERFRSTDKIIELYASQDVKNCLVKFEVTWHNAFITGRPLEYNDGRNNKLDNICWELEQVIRIDLGII
;
A
#
# COMPACT_ATOMS: atom_id res chain seq x y z
N MET A 1 12.67 11.94 2.73
CA MET A 1 11.57 12.73 3.31
C MET A 1 11.50 12.40 4.79
N THR A 2 11.97 13.30 5.65
CA THR A 2 11.93 13.14 7.11
C THR A 2 10.61 13.69 7.62
N LEU A 3 9.72 12.81 8.06
CA LEU A 3 8.48 13.18 8.74
C LEU A 3 8.85 13.86 10.07
N LEU A 4 8.39 15.10 10.27
CA LEU A 4 8.60 15.87 11.50
C LEU A 4 8.02 15.12 12.70
N SER A 5 8.82 14.88 13.75
CA SER A 5 8.44 13.99 14.87
C SER A 5 7.22 14.45 15.67
N ASN A 6 6.77 15.69 15.50
CA ASN A 6 5.64 16.29 16.20
C ASN A 6 4.57 16.86 15.25
N GLY A 7 4.62 16.54 13.95
CA GLY A 7 3.47 16.77 13.08
C GLY A 7 2.34 15.80 13.48
N PRO A 8 1.05 16.11 13.22
CA PRO A 8 0.00 15.11 13.39
C PRO A 8 0.40 13.87 12.60
N ASN A 9 0.73 12.79 13.33
CA ASN A 9 1.01 11.49 12.74
C ASN A 9 -0.30 11.02 12.10
N PHE A 10 -0.50 11.32 10.82
CA PHE A 10 -1.58 10.76 10.00
C PHE A 10 -1.29 9.27 9.68
N HIS A 11 -0.80 8.54 10.68
CA HIS A 11 -0.66 7.10 10.65
C HIS A 11 -1.89 6.53 11.34
N SER A 12 -2.99 6.42 10.59
CA SER A 12 -4.15 5.53 10.82
C SER A 12 -5.32 6.04 9.98
N GLU A 13 -6.22 5.13 9.60
CA GLU A 13 -7.49 5.37 8.91
C GLU A 13 -8.49 6.12 9.83
N ASN A 14 -8.03 7.18 10.50
CA ASN A 14 -8.71 7.93 11.56
C ASN A 14 -9.71 8.95 11.01
N PHE A 15 -10.28 8.70 9.83
CA PHE A 15 -11.27 9.57 9.20
C PHE A 15 -12.42 9.90 10.17
N ASP A 16 -12.91 8.89 10.89
CA ASP A 16 -14.01 9.04 11.85
C ASP A 16 -13.62 9.88 13.07
N ALA A 17 -12.39 9.72 13.57
CA ALA A 17 -11.91 10.50 14.70
C ALA A 17 -11.77 11.99 14.32
N VAL A 18 -11.27 12.29 13.12
CA VAL A 18 -11.16 13.66 12.62
C VAL A 18 -12.55 14.28 12.44
N ASN A 19 -13.48 13.58 11.79
CA ASN A 19 -14.86 14.03 11.65
C ASN A 19 -15.52 14.27 13.01
N ARG A 20 -15.31 13.37 13.98
CA ARG A 20 -15.84 13.52 15.33
C ARG A 20 -15.31 14.74 16.06
N ILE A 21 -14.03 15.06 15.91
CA ILE A 21 -13.44 16.27 16.49
C ILE A 21 -14.09 17.52 15.87
N LEU A 22 -14.29 17.54 14.55
CA LEU A 22 -14.93 18.66 13.86
C LEU A 22 -16.40 18.84 14.32
N GLU A 23 -17.15 17.75 14.47
CA GLU A 23 -18.51 17.79 15.03
C GLU A 23 -18.54 18.37 16.44
N ILE A 24 -17.62 17.94 17.30
CA ILE A 24 -17.51 18.45 18.68
C ILE A 24 -17.18 19.96 18.65
N GLN A 25 -16.24 20.40 17.81
CA GLN A 25 -15.93 21.83 17.66
C GLN A 25 -17.16 22.63 17.22
N ILE A 26 -17.91 22.15 16.23
CA ILE A 26 -19.14 22.83 15.79
C ILE A 26 -20.13 22.94 16.96
N LYS A 27 -20.44 21.81 17.62
CA LYS A 27 -21.52 21.73 18.62
C LYS A 27 -21.17 22.37 19.95
N GLU A 28 -19.95 22.13 20.44
CA GLU A 28 -19.58 22.48 21.81
C GLU A 28 -18.84 23.81 21.92
N ASP A 29 -18.29 24.31 20.82
CA ASP A 29 -17.53 25.56 20.80
C ASP A 29 -18.22 26.63 19.95
N TYR A 30 -18.32 26.45 18.62
CA TYR A 30 -18.81 27.50 17.73
C TYR A 30 -20.30 27.81 17.93
N GLN A 31 -21.16 26.80 18.08
CA GLN A 31 -22.58 27.01 18.38
C GLN A 31 -22.77 27.75 19.71
N LYS A 32 -22.02 27.39 20.77
CA LYS A 32 -22.09 28.09 22.06
C LYS A 32 -21.55 29.51 22.00
N ARG A 33 -20.54 29.78 21.16
CA ARG A 33 -20.06 31.15 20.93
C ARG A 33 -21.14 32.01 20.29
N LEU A 34 -21.93 31.44 19.36
CA LEU A 34 -23.03 32.12 18.68
C LEU A 34 -24.17 32.51 19.64
N GLU A 35 -24.35 31.80 20.75
CA GLU A 35 -25.37 32.10 21.77
C GLU A 35 -25.01 33.30 22.68
N ARG A 36 -23.80 33.87 22.55
CA ARG A 36 -23.35 35.00 23.38
C ARG A 36 -24.09 36.29 23.01
N LYS A 37 -24.45 37.08 24.02
CA LYS A 37 -25.26 38.30 23.86
C LYS A 37 -24.51 39.51 23.29
N ASP A 38 -23.18 39.52 23.37
CA ASP A 38 -22.35 40.68 23.03
C ASP A 38 -21.52 40.48 21.75
N LEU A 39 -22.10 39.82 20.74
CA LEU A 39 -21.46 39.63 19.44
C LEU A 39 -21.72 40.82 18.53
N THR A 40 -20.68 41.28 17.84
CA THR A 40 -20.88 42.15 16.68
C THR A 40 -21.40 41.32 15.50
N TYR A 41 -22.01 41.99 14.51
CA TYR A 41 -22.42 41.33 13.26
C TYR A 41 -21.24 40.61 12.58
N GLN A 42 -20.05 41.20 12.63
CA GLN A 42 -18.85 40.59 12.04
C GLN A 42 -18.46 39.31 12.79
N ASP A 43 -18.47 39.33 14.12
CA ASP A 43 -18.18 38.14 14.92
C ASP A 43 -19.17 37.01 14.61
N GLU A 44 -20.45 37.35 14.42
CA GLU A 44 -21.50 36.38 14.09
C GLU A 44 -21.26 35.72 12.72
N GLU A 45 -20.95 36.52 11.69
CA GLU A 45 -20.68 35.99 10.35
C GLU A 45 -19.36 35.21 10.27
N ASP A 46 -18.34 35.60 11.02
CA ASP A 46 -17.08 34.85 11.11
C ASP A 46 -17.30 33.48 11.76
N ILE A 47 -18.06 33.42 12.86
CA ILE A 47 -18.43 32.17 13.53
C ILE A 47 -19.26 31.27 12.60
N LYS A 48 -20.26 31.82 11.91
CA LYS A 48 -21.06 31.06 10.94
C LYS A 48 -20.21 30.52 9.79
N THR A 49 -19.26 31.31 9.30
CA THR A 49 -18.34 30.90 8.25
C THR A 49 -17.48 29.73 8.70
N GLU A 50 -16.96 29.79 9.93
CA GLU A 50 -16.17 28.69 10.52
C GLU A 50 -16.98 27.40 10.73
N ILE A 51 -18.27 27.51 11.05
CA ILE A 51 -19.19 26.35 11.09
C ILE A 51 -19.35 25.76 9.69
N ARG A 52 -19.71 26.58 8.69
CA ARG A 52 -19.89 26.13 7.29
C ARG A 52 -18.63 25.47 6.74
N ASN A 53 -17.45 26.03 7.03
CA ASN A 53 -16.17 25.47 6.63
C ASN A 53 -15.96 24.07 7.21
N ARG A 54 -16.26 23.86 8.50
CA ARG A 54 -16.13 22.55 9.14
C ARG A 54 -17.13 21.54 8.60
N GLU A 55 -18.39 21.94 8.39
CA GLU A 55 -19.39 21.09 7.76
C GLU A 55 -18.97 20.67 6.34
N TYR A 56 -18.35 21.59 5.59
CA TYR A 56 -17.77 21.28 4.30
C TYR A 56 -16.62 20.28 4.42
N TYR A 57 -15.67 20.49 5.33
CA TYR A 57 -14.56 19.57 5.53
C TYR A 57 -15.00 18.16 5.95
N ILE A 58 -16.01 18.03 6.82
CA ILE A 58 -16.57 16.72 7.19
C ILE A 58 -17.05 15.96 5.93
N LYS A 59 -17.73 16.64 5.00
CA LYS A 59 -18.19 16.04 3.74
C LYS A 59 -17.03 15.64 2.83
N GLU A 60 -15.99 16.48 2.72
CA GLU A 60 -14.81 16.17 1.91
C GLU A 60 -14.00 15.01 2.47
N ILE A 61 -13.82 14.95 3.80
CA ILE A 61 -13.15 13.84 4.48
C ILE A 61 -13.90 12.53 4.22
N GLU A 62 -15.23 12.54 4.25
CA GLU A 62 -16.04 11.36 3.94
C GLU A 62 -15.88 10.90 2.48
N LYS A 63 -15.75 11.82 1.53
CA LYS A 63 -15.45 11.47 0.12
C LYS A 63 -14.07 10.80 0.00
N ILE A 64 -13.06 11.37 0.64
CA ILE A 64 -11.69 10.85 0.61
C ILE A 64 -11.64 9.47 1.28
N LYS A 65 -12.33 9.28 2.40
CA LYS A 65 -12.46 7.99 3.10
C LYS A 65 -12.96 6.91 2.14
N ASN A 66 -14.05 7.18 1.43
CA ASN A 66 -14.63 6.23 0.47
C ASN A 66 -13.69 5.90 -0.69
N GLN A 67 -13.03 6.92 -1.26
CA GLN A 67 -12.03 6.72 -2.32
C GLN A 67 -10.84 5.89 -1.83
N TYR A 68 -10.34 6.17 -0.63
CA TYR A 68 -9.24 5.44 -0.03
C TYR A 68 -9.57 3.95 0.16
N PHE A 69 -10.74 3.61 0.71
CA PHE A 69 -11.12 2.21 0.91
C PHE A 69 -11.37 1.47 -0.41
N LEU A 70 -11.89 2.14 -1.43
CA LEU A 70 -11.98 1.58 -2.79
C LEU A 70 -10.60 1.27 -3.36
N ALA A 71 -9.66 2.22 -3.29
CA ALA A 71 -8.29 2.03 -3.78
C ALA A 71 -7.57 0.92 -3.01
N LYS A 72 -7.72 0.86 -1.68
CA LYS A 72 -7.17 -0.20 -0.84
C LYS A 72 -7.71 -1.57 -1.24
N LYS A 73 -9.01 -1.70 -1.48
CA LYS A 73 -9.63 -2.95 -1.94
C LYS A 73 -9.08 -3.40 -3.29
N GLU A 74 -8.95 -2.50 -4.25
CA GLU A 74 -8.36 -2.82 -5.57
C GLU A 74 -6.88 -3.19 -5.45
N TYR A 75 -6.12 -2.52 -4.58
CA TYR A 75 -4.73 -2.88 -4.30
C TYR A 75 -4.62 -4.29 -3.69
N GLU A 76 -5.42 -4.62 -2.69
CA GLU A 76 -5.42 -5.96 -2.10
C GLU A 76 -5.85 -7.02 -3.12
N ARG A 77 -6.83 -6.72 -3.98
CA ARG A 77 -7.22 -7.60 -5.09
C ARG A 77 -6.07 -7.79 -6.08
N PHE A 78 -5.38 -6.73 -6.46
CA PHE A 78 -4.21 -6.79 -7.34
C PHE A 78 -3.06 -7.59 -6.71
N ARG A 79 -2.89 -7.49 -5.40
CA ARG A 79 -1.88 -8.25 -4.64
C ARG A 79 -2.25 -9.72 -4.50
N SER A 80 -3.53 -10.03 -4.29
CA SER A 80 -4.03 -11.40 -4.10
C SER A 80 -4.25 -12.16 -5.41
N THR A 81 -4.41 -11.44 -6.52
CA THR A 81 -4.41 -12.07 -7.84
C THR A 81 -2.98 -12.51 -8.10
N ASP A 82 -2.74 -13.82 -8.18
CA ASP A 82 -1.45 -14.35 -8.63
C ASP A 82 -1.11 -13.64 -9.91
N LYS A 83 -0.04 -12.84 -9.85
CA LYS A 83 0.50 -12.19 -11.04
C LYS A 83 1.13 -13.29 -11.85
N ILE A 84 0.31 -13.99 -12.63
CA ILE A 84 0.78 -14.74 -13.78
C ILE A 84 1.33 -13.67 -14.71
N ILE A 85 2.59 -13.30 -14.48
CA ILE A 85 3.37 -12.65 -15.52
C ILE A 85 3.47 -13.74 -16.58
N GLU A 86 2.67 -13.60 -17.63
CA GLU A 86 2.81 -14.44 -18.80
C GLU A 86 4.18 -14.12 -19.37
N LEU A 87 5.17 -14.91 -18.95
CA LEU A 87 6.53 -14.74 -19.41
C LEU A 87 6.53 -15.14 -20.88
N TYR A 88 6.58 -14.13 -21.76
CA TYR A 88 6.86 -14.32 -23.18
C TYR A 88 8.35 -14.66 -23.31
N ALA A 89 8.68 -15.90 -22.95
CA ALA A 89 9.99 -16.49 -23.13
C ALA A 89 9.83 -17.86 -23.78
N SER A 90 10.92 -18.36 -24.39
CA SER A 90 10.95 -19.72 -24.93
C SER A 90 10.60 -20.78 -23.89
N GLN A 91 10.20 -21.94 -24.39
CA GLN A 91 9.89 -23.09 -23.54
C GLN A 91 11.09 -23.50 -22.68
N ASP A 92 12.32 -23.27 -23.15
CA ASP A 92 13.54 -23.60 -22.40
C ASP A 92 13.72 -22.72 -21.16
N VAL A 93 13.48 -21.40 -21.28
CA VAL A 93 13.45 -20.48 -20.13
C VAL A 93 12.37 -20.89 -19.13
N LYS A 94 11.15 -21.20 -19.63
CA LYS A 94 10.03 -21.63 -18.78
C LYS A 94 10.35 -22.93 -18.02
N ASN A 95 10.92 -23.92 -18.71
CA ASN A 95 11.32 -25.18 -18.11
C ASN A 95 12.41 -24.98 -17.04
N CYS A 96 13.38 -24.09 -17.29
CA CYS A 96 14.44 -23.80 -16.35
C CYS A 96 13.91 -23.11 -15.08
N LEU A 97 12.96 -22.18 -15.22
CA LEU A 97 12.28 -21.55 -14.08
C LEU A 97 11.53 -22.56 -13.21
N VAL A 98 10.84 -23.53 -13.81
CA VAL A 98 10.18 -24.62 -13.05
C VAL A 98 11.19 -25.43 -12.26
N LYS A 99 12.35 -25.78 -12.87
CA LYS A 99 13.43 -26.48 -12.15
C LYS A 99 13.93 -25.66 -10.96
N PHE A 100 14.09 -24.35 -11.15
CA PHE A 100 14.53 -23.42 -10.11
C PHE A 100 13.54 -23.38 -8.95
N GLU A 101 12.25 -23.19 -9.23
CA GLU A 101 11.19 -23.11 -8.23
C GLU A 101 11.11 -24.40 -7.40
N VAL A 102 11.11 -25.56 -8.07
CA VAL A 102 11.08 -26.87 -7.39
C VAL A 102 12.31 -27.06 -6.51
N THR A 103 13.50 -26.68 -6.99
CA THR A 103 14.76 -26.83 -6.24
C THR A 103 14.79 -25.90 -5.04
N TRP A 104 14.35 -24.66 -5.20
CA TRP A 104 14.23 -23.68 -4.13
C TRP A 104 13.22 -24.14 -3.06
N HIS A 105 12.03 -24.58 -3.48
CA HIS A 105 11.01 -25.10 -2.58
C HIS A 105 11.53 -26.31 -1.79
N ASN A 106 12.15 -27.25 -2.48
CA ASN A 106 12.72 -28.43 -1.84
C ASN A 106 13.78 -28.07 -0.80
N ALA A 107 14.66 -27.11 -1.09
CA ALA A 107 15.72 -26.70 -0.18
C ALA A 107 15.19 -25.91 1.03
N PHE A 108 14.45 -24.83 0.77
CA PHE A 108 14.11 -23.84 1.80
C PHE A 108 12.77 -24.10 2.49
N ILE A 109 11.87 -24.86 1.87
CA ILE A 109 10.58 -25.23 2.47
C ILE A 109 10.63 -26.65 3.02
N THR A 110 11.16 -27.62 2.26
CA THR A 110 11.18 -29.03 2.70
C THR A 110 12.49 -29.47 3.36
N GLY A 111 13.53 -28.62 3.38
CA GLY A 111 14.81 -28.91 4.04
C GLY A 111 15.68 -29.94 3.33
N ARG A 112 15.53 -30.13 2.01
CA ARG A 112 16.36 -31.08 1.24
C ARG A 112 17.75 -30.50 0.93
N PRO A 113 18.80 -31.32 0.93
CA PRO A 113 20.16 -30.85 0.67
C PRO A 113 20.35 -30.39 -0.79
N LEU A 114 20.95 -29.21 -0.93
CA LEU A 114 21.33 -28.62 -2.21
C LEU A 114 22.64 -29.18 -2.78
N GLU A 115 23.44 -29.86 -1.97
CA GLU A 115 24.73 -30.41 -2.41
C GLU A 115 24.52 -31.64 -3.31
N TYR A 116 25.40 -31.77 -4.29
CA TYR A 116 25.62 -33.04 -4.97
C TYR A 116 26.57 -33.91 -4.14
N ASN A 117 26.49 -35.22 -4.30
CA ASN A 117 27.32 -36.18 -3.55
C ASN A 117 28.84 -35.99 -3.79
N ASP A 118 29.23 -35.22 -4.81
CA ASP A 118 30.62 -34.95 -5.20
C ASP A 118 31.17 -33.62 -4.69
N GLY A 119 30.36 -32.80 -4.01
CA GLY A 119 30.78 -31.59 -3.28
C GLY A 119 31.27 -30.41 -4.13
N ARG A 120 31.09 -30.42 -5.46
CA ARG A 120 31.71 -29.42 -6.35
C ARG A 120 30.92 -28.13 -6.54
N ASN A 121 29.59 -28.24 -6.67
CA ASN A 121 28.66 -27.11 -6.81
C ASN A 121 27.38 -27.40 -6.01
N ASN A 122 26.60 -26.36 -5.71
CA ASN A 122 25.24 -26.57 -5.22
C ASN A 122 24.27 -26.66 -6.42
N LYS A 123 23.16 -27.39 -6.25
CA LYS A 123 22.13 -27.58 -7.29
C LYS A 123 21.49 -26.27 -7.74
N LEU A 124 21.43 -25.27 -6.86
CA LEU A 124 20.81 -23.98 -7.15
C LEU A 124 21.67 -23.15 -8.10
N ASP A 125 22.99 -23.10 -7.88
CA ASP A 125 23.98 -22.37 -8.68
C ASP A 125 24.00 -22.90 -10.11
N ASN A 126 23.93 -24.23 -10.29
CA ASN A 126 23.85 -24.84 -11.60
C ASN A 126 22.58 -24.43 -12.35
N ILE A 127 21.44 -24.40 -11.67
CA ILE A 127 20.17 -23.97 -12.28
C ILE A 127 20.19 -22.46 -12.57
N CYS A 128 20.77 -21.64 -11.69
CA CYS A 128 20.96 -20.20 -11.95
C CYS A 128 21.81 -19.97 -13.20
N TRP A 129 22.90 -20.73 -13.36
CA TRP A 129 23.75 -20.64 -14.54
C TRP A 129 23.00 -21.10 -15.81
N GLU A 130 22.30 -22.23 -15.76
CA GLU A 130 21.46 -22.73 -16.87
C GLU A 130 20.41 -21.68 -17.27
N LEU A 131 19.74 -21.08 -16.28
CA LEU A 131 18.72 -20.04 -16.47
C LEU A 131 19.30 -18.80 -17.15
N GLU A 132 20.49 -18.35 -16.73
CA GLU A 132 21.18 -17.22 -17.35
C GLU A 132 21.49 -17.51 -18.83
N GLN A 133 21.97 -18.71 -19.15
CA GLN A 133 22.29 -19.09 -20.53
C GLN A 133 21.04 -19.12 -21.41
N VAL A 134 19.96 -19.77 -20.96
CA VAL A 134 18.73 -19.84 -21.76
C VAL A 134 18.09 -18.47 -21.96
N ILE A 135 18.16 -17.57 -20.97
CA ILE A 135 17.71 -16.17 -21.12
C ILE A 135 18.57 -15.42 -22.15
N ARG A 136 19.90 -15.56 -22.10
CA ARG A 136 20.79 -14.91 -23.07
C ARG A 136 20.54 -15.36 -24.51
N ILE A 137 20.27 -16.65 -24.70
CA ILE A 137 19.87 -17.23 -26.01
C ILE A 137 18.53 -16.65 -26.47
N ASP A 138 17.53 -16.61 -25.58
CA ASP A 138 16.19 -16.10 -25.89
C ASP A 138 16.21 -14.61 -26.28
N LEU A 139 17.13 -13.84 -25.69
CA LEU A 139 17.37 -12.43 -26.01
C LEU A 139 18.23 -12.21 -27.26
N GLY A 140 18.78 -13.27 -27.88
CA GLY A 140 19.66 -13.19 -29.04
C GLY A 140 21.03 -12.55 -28.76
N ILE A 141 21.52 -12.67 -27.52
CA ILE A 141 22.82 -12.13 -27.09
C ILE A 141 23.96 -13.13 -27.37
N ILE A 142 23.63 -14.37 -27.73
CA ILE A 142 24.55 -15.48 -28.04
C ILE A 142 24.27 -15.98 -29.47
#